data_AF-A0AAN9A8J7-F1
#
_entry.id   AF-A0AAN9A8J7-F1
#
_cell.length_a   1.000
_cell.length_b   1.000
_cell.length_c   1.000
_cell.angle_alpha   90.00
_cell.angle_beta   90.00
_cell.angle_gamma   90.00
#
_symmetry.space_group_name_H-M   'P 1'
#
loop_
_entity.id
_entity.type
_entity.pdbx_description
1 polymer ?
#
loop_
_entity_poly.entity_id
_entity_poly.type
_entity_poly.pdbx_seq_one_letter_code
_entity_poly.pdbx_strand_id
1 'polypeptide(L)'
;MGRSGDSLLCWQCNSALDPRCGEYDFDRHTLEQVDCSQLRREHLPNMEAAYCRKIVQHIEGKTRTVRGCGWIDDDKYPSGECYTRTGTKDIMVTYCHCNTDGCNPGTKVVASVWLAAALMVLAKLF
;
A
#
# COMPACT_ATOMS: atom_id res chain seq x y z
N MET A 1 -2.78 -13.73 -16.65
CA MET A 1 -1.53 -14.45 -16.97
C MET A 1 -0.34 -13.60 -16.53
N GLY A 2 0.30 -13.94 -15.41
CA GLY A 2 1.64 -13.44 -15.08
C GLY A 2 2.67 -14.32 -15.78
N ARG A 3 3.63 -13.71 -16.50
CA ARG A 3 4.68 -14.42 -17.22
C ARG A 3 5.74 -14.94 -16.24
N SER A 4 6.06 -16.23 -16.32
CA SER A 4 7.25 -16.80 -15.69
C SER A 4 8.50 -16.12 -16.26
N GLY A 5 9.19 -15.30 -15.47
CA GLY A 5 10.47 -14.70 -15.82
C GLY A 5 10.68 -13.23 -15.43
N ASP A 6 9.63 -12.48 -15.09
CA ASP A 6 9.79 -11.12 -14.54
C ASP A 6 9.80 -11.16 -13.01
N SER A 7 10.84 -10.59 -12.41
CA SER A 7 10.94 -10.37 -10.98
C SER A 7 10.00 -9.24 -10.54
N LEU A 8 9.15 -9.47 -9.54
CA LEU A 8 8.26 -8.43 -9.01
C LEU A 8 9.05 -7.32 -8.31
N LEU A 9 8.83 -6.07 -8.72
CA LEU A 9 9.43 -4.89 -8.10
C LEU A 9 8.43 -4.18 -7.17
N CYS A 10 8.83 -3.88 -5.94
CA CYS A 10 7.95 -3.21 -4.97
C CYS A 10 8.64 -2.04 -4.27
N TRP A 11 7.87 -1.01 -3.90
CA TRP A 11 8.37 0.03 -3.00
C TRP A 11 8.66 -0.56 -1.62
N GLN A 12 9.85 -0.30 -1.07
CA GLN A 12 10.29 -0.82 0.23
C GLN A 12 10.73 0.35 1.11
N CYS A 13 9.88 0.75 2.06
CA CYS A 13 10.14 1.91 2.90
C CYS A 13 9.36 1.87 4.21
N ASN A 14 9.74 2.75 5.14
CA ASN A 14 9.11 2.88 6.45
C ASN A 14 9.00 4.35 6.84
N SER A 15 7.78 4.87 7.01
CA SER A 15 7.56 6.31 7.26
C SER A 15 8.07 6.79 8.61
N ALA A 16 8.44 5.89 9.53
CA ALA A 16 9.11 6.26 10.77
C ALA A 16 10.60 6.60 10.57
N LEU A 17 11.19 6.14 9.46
CA LEU A 17 12.60 6.39 9.11
C LEU A 17 12.74 7.39 7.97
N ASP A 18 11.78 7.39 7.05
CA ASP A 18 11.76 8.28 5.89
C ASP A 18 10.36 8.87 5.70
N PRO A 19 10.14 10.15 6.03
CA PRO A 19 8.83 10.81 5.91
C PRO A 19 8.22 10.74 4.49
N ARG A 20 9.06 10.62 3.45
CA ARG A 20 8.61 10.48 2.05
C ARG A 20 7.90 9.15 1.79
N CYS A 21 7.94 8.22 2.75
CA CYS A 21 7.15 7.00 2.76
C CYS A 21 5.78 7.19 3.45
N GLY A 22 5.36 8.41 3.79
CA GLY A 22 4.06 8.68 4.38
C GLY A 22 2.88 8.17 3.54
N GLU A 23 1.70 8.05 4.13
CA GLU A 23 0.48 7.76 3.36
C GLU A 23 0.12 8.95 2.46
N TYR A 24 0.31 10.18 2.94
CA TYR A 24 -0.05 11.42 2.25
C TYR A 24 1.13 12.13 1.59
N ASP A 25 2.37 11.75 1.94
CA ASP A 25 3.61 12.36 1.46
C ASP A 25 4.43 11.39 0.60
N PHE A 26 3.77 10.42 -0.04
CA PHE A 26 4.46 9.39 -0.81
C PHE A 26 5.08 9.92 -2.10
N ASP A 27 6.40 9.84 -2.22
CA ASP A 27 7.14 10.27 -3.41
C ASP A 27 7.78 9.09 -4.16
N ARG A 28 7.27 8.83 -5.37
CA ARG A 28 7.76 7.78 -6.28
C ARG A 28 9.12 8.08 -6.90
N HIS A 29 9.58 9.31 -6.87
CA HIS A 29 10.81 9.71 -7.56
C HIS A 29 12.03 9.65 -6.65
N THR A 30 11.82 9.56 -5.34
CA THR A 30 12.89 9.71 -4.35
C THR A 30 13.04 8.52 -3.41
N LEU A 31 12.13 7.55 -3.52
CA LEU A 31 12.24 6.24 -2.89
C LEU A 31 12.73 5.21 -3.92
N GLU A 32 13.17 4.05 -3.43
CA GLU A 32 13.66 2.97 -4.29
C GLU A 32 12.68 1.78 -4.28
N GLN A 33 12.61 1.11 -5.43
CA GLN A 33 11.98 -0.20 -5.54
C GLN A 33 13.02 -1.28 -5.35
N VAL A 34 12.60 -2.39 -4.76
CA VAL A 34 13.44 -3.57 -4.58
C VAL A 34 12.90 -4.72 -5.41
N ASP A 35 13.81 -5.54 -5.92
CA ASP A 35 13.48 -6.83 -6.51
C ASP A 35 13.12 -7.82 -5.40
N CYS A 36 11.84 -8.21 -5.36
CA CYS A 36 11.32 -9.13 -4.36
C CYS A 36 11.91 -10.54 -4.44
N SER A 37 12.42 -10.97 -5.60
CA SER A 37 13.07 -12.27 -5.77
C SER A 37 14.42 -12.37 -5.05
N GLN A 38 15.08 -11.22 -4.83
CA GLN A 38 16.37 -11.14 -4.13
C GLN A 38 16.21 -11.12 -2.60
N LEU A 39 15.00 -10.93 -2.10
CA LEU A 39 14.74 -10.84 -0.67
C LEU A 39 14.38 -12.21 -0.08
N ARG A 40 15.23 -12.68 0.84
CA ARG A 40 14.96 -13.88 1.64
C ARG A 40 14.66 -13.51 3.08
N ARG A 41 13.73 -14.23 3.71
CA ARG A 41 13.42 -14.11 5.14
C ARG A 41 13.97 -15.33 5.86
N GLU A 42 14.82 -15.12 6.86
CA GLU A 42 15.42 -16.22 7.65
C GLU A 42 14.35 -17.14 8.26
N HIS A 43 13.23 -16.56 8.71
CA HIS A 43 12.10 -17.29 9.28
C HIS A 43 11.14 -17.89 8.24
N LEU A 44 11.34 -17.63 6.94
CA LEU A 44 10.58 -18.22 5.82
C LEU A 44 11.54 -18.65 4.69
N PRO A 45 12.45 -19.62 4.95
CA PRO A 45 13.56 -19.92 4.04
C PRO A 45 13.13 -20.50 2.67
N ASN A 46 11.93 -21.08 2.61
CA ASN A 46 11.37 -21.79 1.45
C ASN A 46 10.17 -21.05 0.82
N MET A 47 9.99 -19.77 1.13
CA MET A 47 8.90 -18.96 0.61
C MET A 47 9.44 -17.80 -0.19
N GLU A 48 8.93 -17.64 -1.40
CA GLU A 48 9.24 -16.49 -2.25
C GLU A 48 8.23 -15.37 -2.01
N ALA A 49 8.68 -14.13 -2.19
CA ALA A 49 7.78 -13.01 -2.15
C ALA A 49 6.89 -13.01 -3.39
N ALA A 50 5.57 -12.96 -3.20
CA ALA A 50 4.58 -13.13 -4.26
C ALA A 50 3.82 -11.84 -4.62
N TYR A 51 3.86 -10.83 -3.76
CA TYR A 51 3.08 -9.60 -3.94
C TYR A 51 3.74 -8.39 -3.27
N CYS A 52 3.38 -7.19 -3.70
CA CYS A 52 3.68 -5.95 -2.98
C CYS A 52 2.64 -5.72 -1.89
N ARG A 53 3.08 -5.27 -0.72
CA ARG A 53 2.22 -4.90 0.40
C ARG A 53 2.39 -3.45 0.81
N LYS A 54 1.31 -2.89 1.35
CA LYS A 54 1.29 -1.63 2.09
C LYS A 54 0.52 -1.84 3.38
N ILE A 55 1.10 -1.40 4.48
CA ILE A 55 0.46 -1.42 5.80
C ILE A 55 0.43 0.01 6.32
N VAL A 56 -0.76 0.51 6.65
CA VAL A 56 -0.96 1.81 7.29
C VAL A 56 -1.46 1.55 8.71
N GLN A 57 -0.69 2.00 9.70
CA GLN A 57 -1.00 1.87 11.11
C GLN A 57 -1.37 3.25 11.65
N HIS A 58 -2.55 3.38 12.23
CA HIS A 58 -2.95 4.50 13.05
C HIS A 58 -2.99 4.03 14.51
N ILE A 59 -2.13 4.59 15.35
CA ILE A 59 -2.01 4.21 16.76
C ILE A 59 -1.93 5.50 17.57
N GLU A 60 -2.95 5.76 18.38
CA GLU A 60 -3.00 6.90 19.30
C GLU A 60 -2.67 8.24 18.59
N GLY A 61 -3.36 8.52 17.48
CA GLY A 61 -3.16 9.73 16.68
C GLY A 61 -1.89 9.76 15.80
N LYS A 62 -1.02 8.73 15.86
CA LYS A 62 0.18 8.64 15.02
C LYS A 62 -0.05 7.69 13.85
N THR A 63 0.27 8.15 12.65
CA THR A 63 0.18 7.33 11.43
C THR A 63 1.56 6.87 10.99
N ARG A 64 1.71 5.57 10.72
CA ARG A 64 2.91 4.96 10.16
C ARG A 64 2.55 4.12 8.94
N THR A 65 3.26 4.33 7.84
CA THR A 65 3.13 3.53 6.63
C THR A 65 4.39 2.70 6.40
N VAL A 66 4.20 1.41 6.15
CA VAL A 66 5.26 0.47 5.81
C VAL A 66 4.91 -0.19 4.49
N ARG A 67 5.83 -0.10 3.52
CA ARG A 67 5.72 -0.73 2.20
C ARG A 67 6.80 -1.80 2.05
N GLY A 68 6.52 -2.84 1.28
CA GLY A 68 7.53 -3.84 0.93
C GLY A 68 6.98 -5.00 0.14
N CYS A 69 7.81 -6.02 -0.03
CA CYS A 69 7.39 -7.32 -0.55
C CYS A 69 6.62 -8.11 0.53
N GLY A 70 5.73 -9.00 0.10
CA GLY A 70 4.92 -9.89 0.93
C GLY A 70 5.09 -11.35 0.52
N TRP A 71 5.07 -12.23 1.52
CA TRP A 71 5.36 -13.67 1.37
C TRP A 71 4.14 -14.54 1.64
N ILE A 72 3.32 -14.17 2.63
CA ILE A 72 2.19 -14.96 3.10
C ILE A 72 0.91 -14.31 2.60
N ASP A 73 0.25 -14.87 1.61
CA ASP A 73 -1.03 -14.34 1.16
C ASP A 73 -2.16 -14.73 2.12
N ASP A 74 -3.12 -13.83 2.31
CA ASP A 74 -4.39 -14.12 2.98
C ASP A 74 -5.44 -14.10 1.86
N ASP A 75 -5.68 -15.25 1.22
CA ASP A 75 -6.58 -15.47 0.07
C ASP A 75 -8.01 -14.93 0.29
N LYS A 76 -8.32 -14.51 1.51
CA LYS A 76 -9.56 -13.87 1.92
C LYS A 76 -9.83 -12.53 1.22
N TYR A 77 -8.80 -11.82 0.77
CA TYR A 77 -8.95 -10.53 0.09
C TYR A 77 -8.31 -10.58 -1.30
N PRO A 78 -8.98 -10.08 -2.35
CA PRO A 78 -8.42 -10.10 -3.69
C PRO A 78 -7.35 -9.00 -3.86
N SER A 79 -6.36 -9.27 -4.72
CA SER A 79 -5.32 -8.32 -5.11
C SER A 79 -5.90 -6.95 -5.49
N GLY A 80 -5.36 -5.89 -4.89
CA GLY A 80 -5.79 -4.51 -5.08
C GLY A 80 -6.81 -4.02 -4.04
N GLU A 81 -7.41 -4.91 -3.26
CA GLU A 81 -8.27 -4.54 -2.14
C GLU A 81 -7.46 -4.31 -0.85
N CYS A 82 -8.02 -3.46 0.01
CA CYS A 82 -7.47 -3.17 1.32
C CYS A 82 -8.51 -3.51 2.39
N TYR A 83 -8.06 -4.05 3.52
CA TYR A 83 -8.91 -4.30 4.67
C TYR A 83 -8.32 -3.69 5.94
N THR A 84 -9.21 -3.20 6.81
CA THR A 84 -8.82 -2.57 8.08
C THR A 84 -9.19 -3.48 9.24
N ARG A 85 -8.25 -3.67 10.16
CA ARG A 85 -8.49 -4.29 11.46
C ARG A 85 -8.43 -3.21 12.54
N THR A 86 -9.52 -3.05 13.28
CA THR A 86 -9.63 -2.11 14.40
C THR A 86 -9.39 -2.86 15.72
N GLY A 87 -8.48 -2.35 16.53
CA GLY A 87 -8.18 -2.82 17.88
C GLY A 87 -8.77 -1.91 18.96
N THR A 88 -8.39 -2.16 20.21
CA THR A 88 -8.70 -1.30 21.34
C THR A 88 -7.76 -0.09 21.37
N LYS A 89 -8.17 1.00 22.04
CA LYS A 89 -7.35 2.21 22.23
C LYS A 89 -6.86 2.89 20.93
N ASP A 90 -7.78 3.15 20.00
CA ASP A 90 -7.45 3.90 18.77
C ASP A 90 -6.30 3.28 17.95
N ILE A 91 -6.36 1.96 17.81
CA ILE A 91 -5.44 1.18 16.99
C ILE A 91 -6.22 0.75 15.75
N MET A 92 -5.86 1.27 14.58
CA MET A 92 -6.40 0.86 13.30
C MET A 92 -5.26 0.47 12.38
N VAL A 93 -5.32 -0.72 11.78
CA VAL A 93 -4.31 -1.17 10.82
C VAL A 93 -4.98 -1.56 9.51
N THR A 94 -4.65 -0.83 8.45
CA THR A 94 -5.07 -1.12 7.08
C THR A 94 -3.99 -1.90 6.36
N TYR A 95 -4.37 -3.06 5.81
CA TYR A 95 -3.53 -3.93 5.02
C TYR A 95 -3.98 -3.87 3.57
N CYS A 96 -3.04 -3.68 2.65
CA CYS A 96 -3.28 -3.73 1.21
C CYS A 96 -2.22 -4.63 0.56
N HIS A 97 -2.61 -5.35 -0.48
CA HIS A 97 -1.69 -6.16 -1.29
C HIS A 97 -2.05 -6.06 -2.78
N CYS A 98 -1.05 -6.24 -3.64
CA CYS A 98 -1.20 -6.20 -5.09
C CYS A 98 -0.02 -6.91 -5.78
N ASN A 99 -0.18 -7.34 -7.02
CA ASN A 99 0.72 -8.29 -7.70
C ASN A 99 1.33 -7.79 -9.02
N THR A 100 1.49 -6.47 -9.15
CA THR A 100 2.18 -5.85 -10.30
C THR A 100 3.29 -4.92 -9.82
N ASP A 101 4.26 -4.63 -10.66
CA ASP A 101 5.38 -3.77 -10.28
C ASP A 101 4.93 -2.40 -9.76
N GLY A 102 5.55 -1.96 -8.66
CA GLY A 102 5.36 -0.65 -8.06
C GLY A 102 3.92 -0.35 -7.65
N CYS A 103 3.07 -1.36 -7.44
CA CYS A 103 1.62 -1.20 -7.23
C CYS A 103 1.21 -0.74 -5.82
N ASN A 104 2.15 -0.62 -4.88
CA ASN A 104 1.90 -0.27 -3.47
C ASN A 104 2.10 1.21 -3.04
N PRO A 105 1.93 2.26 -3.87
CA PRO A 105 2.18 3.64 -3.47
C PRO A 105 1.03 4.26 -2.64
N GLY A 106 -0.23 4.00 -2.96
CA GLY A 106 -1.37 4.73 -2.38
C GLY A 106 -2.71 4.01 -2.61
N THR A 107 -3.71 4.31 -1.79
CA THR A 107 -5.09 3.91 -2.08
C THR A 107 -5.59 4.70 -3.28
N LYS A 108 -6.35 4.08 -4.19
CA LYS A 108 -6.98 4.82 -5.29
C LYS A 108 -8.05 5.73 -4.69
N VAL A 109 -7.82 7.03 -4.68
CA VAL A 109 -8.88 8.01 -4.40
C VAL A 109 -9.83 7.97 -5.59
N VAL A 110 -10.96 7.28 -5.44
CA VAL A 110 -12.03 7.35 -6.42
C VAL A 110 -12.75 8.69 -6.21
N ALA A 111 -12.41 9.69 -7.02
CA ALA A 111 -13.13 10.95 -6.99
C ALA A 111 -14.58 10.70 -7.42
N SER A 112 -15.54 11.03 -6.54
CA SER A 112 -16.96 10.95 -6.89
C SER A 112 -17.31 12.05 -7.89
N VAL A 113 -17.63 11.65 -9.12
CA VAL A 113 -18.03 12.56 -10.21
C VAL A 113 -19.25 13.39 -9.81
N TRP A 114 -20.15 12.83 -9.00
CA TRP A 114 -21.33 13.52 -8.49
C TRP A 114 -20.99 14.68 -7.55
N LEU A 115 -19.98 14.51 -6.69
CA LEU A 115 -19.54 15.58 -5.78
C LEU A 115 -18.93 16.76 -6.56
N ALA A 116 -18.12 16.45 -7.57
CA ALA A 116 -17.53 17.47 -8.44
C ALA A 116 -18.61 18.24 -9.24
N ALA A 117 -19.61 17.52 -9.78
CA ALA A 117 -20.72 18.14 -10.48
C ALA A 117 -21.59 19.03 -9.56
N ALA A 118 -21.89 18.57 -8.33
CA ALA A 118 -22.64 19.34 -7.35
C ALA A 118 -21.93 20.64 -6.94
N LEU A 119 -20.60 20.58 -6.72
CA LEU A 119 -19.80 21.78 -6.44
C LEU A 119 -19.83 22.78 -7.61
N MET A 120 -19.76 22.30 -8.86
CA MET A 120 -19.84 23.18 -10.03
C MET A 120 -21.21 23.84 -10.20
N VAL A 121 -22.30 23.17 -9.83
CA VAL A 121 -23.65 23.76 -9.86
C VAL A 121 -23.80 24.79 -8.74
N LEU A 122 -23.33 24.49 -7.52
CA LEU A 122 -23.34 25.43 -6.40
C LEU A 122 -22.50 26.67 -6.70
N ALA A 123 -21.31 26.54 -7.29
CA ALA A 123 -20.45 27.66 -7.67
C ALA A 123 -21.05 28.57 -8.76
N LYS A 124 -22.11 28.13 -9.47
CA LYS A 124 -22.86 28.96 -10.42
C LYS A 124 -24.10 29.63 -9.81
N LEU A 125 -24.50 29.21 -8.61
CA LEU A 125 -25.66 29.72 -7.90
C LEU A 125 -25.30 30.79 -6.85
N PHE A 126 -24.01 31.02 -6.63
CA PHE A 126 -23.45 32.07 -5.78
C PHE A 126 -22.55 33.00 -6.59
#